data_AF-A0A7Y4WK88-F1
#
_entry.id   AF-A0A7Y4WK88-F1
#
_cell.length_a   1.000
_cell.length_b   1.000
_cell.length_c   1.000
_cell.angle_alpha   90.00
_cell.angle_beta   90.00
_cell.angle_gamma   90.00
#
_symmetry.space_group_name_H-M   'P 1'
#
loop_
_entity.id
_entity.type
_entity.pdbx_description
1 polymer ?
#
loop_
_entity_poly.entity_id
_entity_poly.type
_entity_poly.pdbx_seq_one_letter_code
_entity_poly.pdbx_strand_id
1 'polypeptide(L)'
;MPAPLLATILALAAALANSRADCKRCKSTGLVACPEATRHACTGAAAQRCSIAASCVTCVGTHSVPCTKCGTADEAARAVAQDANRAWLLELVPIEAVLGRKLAHAKSAHFLLTFDVPKLDVEGGETLHGGLHLYLERLEQLFARFTADTGASDSDILGPTHALLWSKEADQEKAALAFTRQSSSTESKLMGKAPVVSIFYDKEWLHEEFELHQALVHQVTHCLLSNVWDGIWPGNIRGGWVDEGLAHAYEIALFGRVRHYCYVESDTILELARGGWEPEVRAAVERDEAPGFLGVAGKNTTELTPEDQLFAWSYVDFVLRAQHAHFGPLARAIKARKSIKEALAETLQLSPFQFEEAWRAFVKEHYALKEKKKRG
;
A
#
# COMPACT_ATOMS: atom_id res chain seq x y z
N MET A 1 68.10 -13.70 -24.36
CA MET A 1 66.90 -14.55 -24.14
C MET A 1 66.31 -14.23 -22.76
N PRO A 2 65.12 -13.60 -22.65
CA PRO A 2 64.55 -13.15 -21.37
C PRO A 2 63.41 -14.07 -20.89
N ALA A 3 63.64 -15.36 -20.73
CA ALA A 3 62.64 -16.32 -20.25
C ALA A 3 62.33 -16.32 -18.73
N PRO A 4 63.24 -15.99 -17.79
CA PRO A 4 62.99 -16.20 -16.36
C PRO A 4 62.09 -15.12 -15.71
N LEU A 5 62.00 -13.93 -16.29
CA LEU A 5 61.18 -12.85 -15.73
C LEU A 5 59.67 -13.12 -15.91
N LEU A 6 59.28 -13.66 -17.08
CA LEU A 6 57.87 -13.91 -17.41
C LEU A 6 57.25 -15.01 -16.52
N ALA A 7 58.01 -16.08 -16.27
CA ALA A 7 57.58 -17.17 -15.39
C ALA A 7 57.40 -16.73 -13.93
N THR A 8 58.26 -15.81 -13.47
CA THR A 8 58.18 -15.27 -12.10
C THR A 8 56.96 -14.36 -11.95
N ILE A 9 56.64 -13.54 -12.96
CA ILE A 9 55.43 -12.70 -12.98
C ILE A 9 54.16 -13.55 -13.00
N LEU A 10 54.13 -14.62 -13.78
CA LEU A 10 52.99 -15.56 -13.84
C LEU A 10 52.79 -16.33 -12.52
N ALA A 11 53.87 -16.78 -11.88
CA ALA A 11 53.79 -17.45 -10.58
C ALA A 11 53.33 -16.50 -9.45
N LEU A 12 53.79 -15.24 -9.47
CA LEU A 12 53.33 -14.22 -8.51
C LEU A 12 51.85 -13.87 -8.73
N ALA A 13 51.42 -13.74 -9.99
CA ALA A 13 50.02 -13.49 -10.34
C ALA A 13 49.10 -14.66 -9.93
N ALA A 14 49.54 -15.91 -10.11
CA ALA A 14 48.79 -17.10 -9.70
C ALA A 14 48.72 -17.25 -8.16
N ALA A 15 49.80 -16.94 -7.43
CA ALA A 15 49.80 -16.95 -5.97
C ALA A 15 48.92 -15.83 -5.37
N LEU A 16 48.90 -14.65 -6.01
CA LEU A 16 47.99 -13.55 -5.68
C LEU A 16 46.54 -13.87 -6.05
N ALA A 17 46.29 -14.70 -7.06
CA ALA A 17 44.94 -15.18 -7.39
C ALA A 17 44.44 -16.24 -6.40
N ASN A 18 45.29 -17.16 -5.94
CA ASN A 18 44.90 -18.19 -4.97
C ASN A 18 44.69 -17.65 -3.54
N SER A 19 45.44 -16.64 -3.10
CA SER A 19 45.22 -16.03 -1.77
C SER A 19 43.91 -15.24 -1.66
N ARG A 20 43.29 -14.91 -2.81
CA ARG A 20 41.97 -14.27 -2.90
C ARG A 20 40.81 -15.25 -2.71
N ALA A 21 41.03 -16.55 -2.92
CA ALA A 21 39.97 -17.56 -2.92
C ALA A 21 39.57 -18.08 -1.53
N ASP A 22 40.35 -17.81 -0.47
CA ASP A 22 40.18 -18.44 0.86
C ASP A 22 40.11 -17.46 2.05
N CYS A 23 39.65 -16.23 1.85
CA CYS A 23 39.57 -15.30 2.97
C CYS A 23 38.48 -15.71 3.98
N LYS A 24 38.89 -16.31 5.11
CA LYS A 24 38.00 -16.77 6.19
C LYS A 24 37.08 -15.69 6.77
N ARG A 25 37.46 -14.41 6.64
CA ARG A 25 36.68 -13.28 7.19
C ARG A 25 35.49 -12.91 6.31
N CYS A 26 35.69 -12.79 5.00
CA CYS A 26 34.63 -12.42 4.05
C CYS A 26 34.04 -13.61 3.29
N LYS A 27 34.54 -14.84 3.55
CA LYS A 27 34.19 -16.05 2.79
C LYS A 27 34.35 -15.82 1.28
N SER A 28 35.43 -15.14 0.91
CA SER A 28 35.84 -14.86 -0.48
C SER A 28 34.94 -13.91 -1.28
N THR A 29 33.94 -13.30 -0.65
CA THR A 29 33.12 -12.24 -1.27
C THR A 29 33.85 -10.90 -1.41
N GLY A 30 34.98 -10.73 -0.72
CA GLY A 30 35.66 -9.44 -0.61
C GLY A 30 34.96 -8.43 0.30
N LEU A 31 33.78 -8.74 0.83
CA LEU A 31 32.95 -7.86 1.65
C LEU A 31 32.70 -8.45 3.04
N VAL A 32 32.58 -7.59 4.05
CA VAL A 32 32.16 -7.97 5.40
C VAL A 32 30.96 -7.11 5.80
N ALA A 33 30.18 -7.57 6.77
CA ALA A 33 29.07 -6.77 7.30
C ALA A 33 29.58 -5.40 7.78
N CYS A 34 28.81 -4.35 7.49
CA CYS A 34 29.09 -3.02 8.00
C CYS A 34 29.12 -3.06 9.54
N PRO A 35 30.12 -2.45 10.21
CA PRO A 35 30.17 -2.42 11.69
C PRO A 35 28.96 -1.70 12.30
N GLU A 36 28.37 -0.76 11.57
CA GLU A 36 27.17 -0.02 11.96
C GLU A 36 25.87 -0.74 11.57
N ALA A 37 25.96 -1.94 10.96
CA ALA A 37 24.79 -2.63 10.40
C ALA A 37 23.69 -2.87 11.42
N THR A 38 24.02 -3.09 12.70
CA THR A 38 23.01 -3.30 13.76
C THR A 38 22.13 -2.07 14.00
N ARG A 39 22.62 -0.84 13.71
CA ARG A 39 21.85 0.40 13.86
C ARG A 39 20.85 0.64 12.72
N HIS A 40 21.08 0.01 11.59
CA HIS A 40 20.32 0.22 10.37
C HIS A 40 20.04 -1.10 9.64
N ALA A 41 19.90 -2.19 10.38
CA ALA A 41 19.55 -3.48 9.84
C ALA A 41 18.10 -3.41 9.35
N CYS A 42 17.91 -3.45 8.04
CA CYS A 42 16.59 -3.50 7.44
C CYS A 42 16.01 -4.88 7.70
N THR A 43 14.83 -4.95 8.31
CA THR A 43 14.16 -6.22 8.64
C THR A 43 13.12 -6.63 7.59
N GLY A 44 12.63 -5.69 6.77
CA GLY A 44 11.60 -5.95 5.76
C GLY A 44 12.18 -6.30 4.39
N ALA A 45 11.64 -7.35 3.76
CA ALA A 45 12.05 -7.80 2.42
C ALA A 45 11.56 -6.90 1.28
N ALA A 46 10.51 -6.10 1.51
CA ALA A 46 9.90 -5.24 0.51
C ALA A 46 10.74 -4.00 0.13
N ALA A 47 11.62 -3.54 1.02
CA ALA A 47 12.35 -2.29 0.84
C ALA A 47 13.51 -2.45 -0.15
N GLN A 48 13.42 -1.77 -1.28
CA GLN A 48 14.52 -1.62 -2.23
C GLN A 48 15.51 -0.54 -1.78
N ARG A 49 15.02 0.49 -1.07
CA ARG A 49 15.83 1.55 -0.46
C ARG A 49 15.26 1.98 0.89
N CYS A 50 16.14 2.34 1.83
CA CYS A 50 15.79 2.84 3.17
C CYS A 50 16.69 4.04 3.52
N SER A 51 16.10 5.19 3.87
CA SER A 51 16.87 6.43 4.09
C SER A 51 17.76 6.35 5.34
N ILE A 52 17.32 5.59 6.35
CA ILE A 52 18.08 5.30 7.57
C ILE A 52 19.34 4.51 7.23
N ALA A 53 19.22 3.44 6.43
CA ALA A 53 20.37 2.66 5.97
C ALA A 53 21.27 3.45 5.01
N ALA A 54 20.68 4.15 4.04
CA ALA A 54 21.40 4.96 3.05
C ALA A 54 22.21 6.10 3.68
N SER A 55 21.77 6.59 4.84
CA SER A 55 22.46 7.64 5.61
C SER A 55 23.65 7.13 6.43
N CYS A 56 23.92 5.82 6.45
CA CYS A 56 25.11 5.26 7.09
C CYS A 56 26.39 5.83 6.47
N VAL A 57 27.20 6.51 7.27
CA VAL A 57 28.46 7.15 6.82
C VAL A 57 29.49 6.15 6.31
N THR A 58 29.39 4.87 6.70
CA THR A 58 30.36 3.82 6.35
C THR A 58 29.96 3.08 5.08
N CYS A 59 28.73 2.56 5.02
CA CYS A 59 28.29 1.70 3.91
C CYS A 59 27.31 2.40 2.95
N VAL A 60 26.69 3.52 3.33
CA VAL A 60 25.73 4.25 2.49
C VAL A 60 24.60 3.33 2.00
N GLY A 61 24.07 2.50 2.89
CA GLY A 61 22.97 1.57 2.60
C GLY A 61 23.37 0.26 1.89
N THR A 62 24.64 -0.02 1.66
CA THR A 62 25.06 -1.32 1.06
C THR A 62 25.17 -2.46 2.08
N HIS A 63 25.00 -2.16 3.38
CA HIS A 63 25.12 -3.07 4.53
C HIS A 63 26.45 -3.83 4.65
N SER A 64 27.42 -3.48 3.81
CA SER A 64 28.69 -4.18 3.67
C SER A 64 29.82 -3.19 3.38
N VAL A 65 31.01 -3.54 3.83
CA VAL A 65 32.25 -2.77 3.65
C VAL A 65 33.36 -3.68 3.14
N PRO A 66 34.40 -3.14 2.48
CA PRO A 66 35.53 -3.93 2.00
C PRO A 66 36.20 -4.72 3.12
N CYS A 67 36.49 -5.97 2.83
CA CYS A 67 37.29 -6.78 3.71
C CYS A 67 38.73 -6.27 3.71
N THR A 68 39.13 -5.64 4.81
CA THR A 68 40.50 -5.14 5.00
C THR A 68 41.58 -6.23 5.04
N LYS A 69 41.19 -7.52 5.03
CA LYS A 69 42.11 -8.65 5.04
C LYS A 69 42.50 -9.16 3.64
N CYS A 70 41.57 -9.21 2.69
CA CYS A 70 41.87 -9.71 1.34
C CYS A 70 41.85 -8.62 0.26
N GLY A 71 41.13 -7.51 0.47
CA GLY A 71 41.07 -6.40 -0.49
C GLY A 71 40.48 -6.78 -1.86
N THR A 72 39.61 -7.80 -1.92
CA THR A 72 39.03 -8.34 -3.17
C THR A 72 37.62 -7.84 -3.46
N ALA A 73 37.16 -6.80 -2.75
CA ALA A 73 35.83 -6.25 -2.98
C ALA A 73 35.73 -5.74 -4.42
N ASP A 74 34.58 -5.94 -5.05
CA ASP A 74 34.22 -5.21 -6.26
C ASP A 74 33.85 -3.77 -5.88
N GLU A 75 34.88 -2.91 -5.79
CA GLU A 75 34.73 -1.50 -5.44
C GLU A 75 33.85 -0.76 -6.46
N ALA A 76 33.86 -1.17 -7.73
CA ALA A 76 33.06 -0.52 -8.77
C ALA A 76 31.56 -0.81 -8.58
N ALA A 77 31.18 -2.08 -8.39
CA ALA A 77 29.79 -2.44 -8.10
C ALA A 77 29.30 -1.79 -6.79
N ARG A 78 30.15 -1.74 -5.75
CA ARG A 78 29.80 -1.05 -4.50
C ARG A 78 29.61 0.44 -4.70
N ALA A 79 30.52 1.12 -5.41
CA ALA A 79 30.42 2.55 -5.68
C ALA A 79 29.12 2.90 -6.42
N VAL A 80 28.74 2.10 -7.43
CA VAL A 80 27.47 2.26 -8.15
C VAL A 80 26.26 2.18 -7.20
N ALA A 81 26.24 1.21 -6.29
CA ALA A 81 25.16 1.08 -5.31
C ALA A 81 25.13 2.26 -4.30
N GLN A 82 26.29 2.71 -3.84
CA GLN A 82 26.41 3.87 -2.95
C GLN A 82 25.96 5.17 -3.63
N ASP A 83 26.35 5.38 -4.88
CA ASP A 83 25.96 6.54 -5.68
C ASP A 83 24.46 6.54 -5.95
N ALA A 84 23.86 5.39 -6.26
CA ALA A 84 22.42 5.25 -6.40
C ALA A 84 21.66 5.61 -5.11
N ASN A 85 22.19 5.21 -3.94
CA ASN A 85 21.61 5.56 -2.65
C ASN A 85 21.77 7.06 -2.32
N ARG A 86 22.92 7.67 -2.65
CA ARG A 86 23.13 9.11 -2.48
C ARG A 86 22.21 9.92 -3.38
N ALA A 87 22.10 9.55 -4.66
CA ALA A 87 21.21 10.19 -5.62
C ALA A 87 19.76 10.12 -5.13
N TRP A 88 19.33 8.95 -4.63
CA TRP A 88 18.01 8.80 -4.05
C TRP A 88 17.78 9.68 -2.81
N LEU A 89 18.75 9.79 -1.90
CA LEU A 89 18.63 10.70 -0.75
C LEU A 89 18.45 12.18 -1.18
N LEU A 90 19.02 12.59 -2.32
CA LEU A 90 18.81 13.93 -2.87
C LEU A 90 17.38 14.11 -3.42
N GLU A 91 16.77 13.06 -3.96
CA GLU A 91 15.35 13.08 -4.39
C GLU A 91 14.38 13.31 -3.21
N LEU A 92 14.79 12.98 -1.97
CA LEU A 92 13.97 13.15 -0.77
C LEU A 92 14.03 14.57 -0.19
N VAL A 93 15.06 15.36 -0.54
CA VAL A 93 15.27 16.72 0.01
C VAL A 93 14.05 17.64 -0.18
N PRO A 94 13.37 17.67 -1.34
CA PRO A 94 12.17 18.48 -1.50
C PRO A 94 11.02 18.08 -0.56
N ILE A 95 10.89 16.79 -0.22
CA ILE A 95 9.87 16.30 0.72
C ILE A 95 10.21 16.76 2.14
N GLU A 96 11.46 16.56 2.55
CA GLU A 96 11.98 16.97 3.86
C GLU A 96 11.91 18.49 4.07
N ALA A 97 12.11 19.28 3.00
CA ALA A 97 12.05 20.73 3.05
C ALA A 97 10.67 21.26 3.46
N VAL A 98 9.58 20.56 3.12
CA VAL A 98 8.22 20.95 3.53
C VAL A 98 8.07 20.94 5.05
N LEU A 99 8.71 19.98 5.72
CA LEU A 99 8.65 19.83 7.18
C LEU A 99 9.84 20.47 7.90
N GLY A 100 10.85 20.93 7.16
CA GLY A 100 12.05 21.57 7.70
C GLY A 100 12.96 20.63 8.51
N ARG A 101 12.88 19.31 8.30
CA ARG A 101 13.67 18.31 9.03
C ARG A 101 13.87 17.03 8.23
N LYS A 102 14.86 16.23 8.64
CA LYS A 102 15.07 14.87 8.12
C LYS A 102 13.93 13.94 8.52
N LEU A 103 13.52 13.09 7.58
CA LEU A 103 12.42 12.14 7.74
C LEU A 103 12.88 10.72 7.39
N ALA A 104 12.18 9.71 7.94
CA ALA A 104 12.43 8.33 7.56
C ALA A 104 11.63 7.99 6.30
N HIS A 105 12.32 7.44 5.31
CA HIS A 105 11.72 7.07 4.03
C HIS A 105 12.14 5.65 3.66
N ALA A 106 11.21 4.91 3.06
CA ALA A 106 11.52 3.64 2.42
C ALA A 106 10.81 3.57 1.07
N LYS A 107 11.47 2.92 0.10
CA LYS A 107 10.96 2.76 -1.26
C LYS A 107 10.92 1.28 -1.60
N SER A 108 9.80 0.85 -2.17
CA SER A 108 9.60 -0.46 -2.78
C SER A 108 9.37 -0.30 -4.29
N ALA A 109 8.88 -1.35 -4.96
CA ALA A 109 8.54 -1.27 -6.38
C ALA A 109 7.36 -0.32 -6.63
N HIS A 110 6.33 -0.39 -5.77
CA HIS A 110 5.06 0.30 -6.00
C HIS A 110 4.80 1.48 -5.07
N PHE A 111 5.64 1.66 -4.03
CA PHE A 111 5.42 2.68 -3.01
C PHE A 111 6.68 3.48 -2.64
N LEU A 112 6.45 4.75 -2.33
CA LEU A 112 7.32 5.55 -1.48
C LEU A 112 6.59 5.75 -0.16
N LEU A 113 7.19 5.36 0.96
CA LEU A 113 6.65 5.59 2.29
C LEU A 113 7.52 6.62 3.01
N THR A 114 6.91 7.71 3.48
CA THR A 114 7.47 8.59 4.51
C THR A 114 6.82 8.24 5.84
N PHE A 115 7.62 8.01 6.86
CA PHE A 115 7.15 7.53 8.15
C PHE A 115 7.74 8.36 9.29
N ASP A 116 6.86 8.87 10.14
CA ASP A 116 7.23 9.69 11.30
C ASP A 116 6.47 9.25 12.56
N VAL A 117 6.09 7.98 12.64
CA VAL A 117 5.51 7.41 13.86
C VAL A 117 6.63 6.75 14.67
N PRO A 118 7.05 7.30 15.83
CA PRO A 118 8.26 6.84 16.52
C PRO A 118 8.21 5.39 16.99
N LYS A 119 7.01 4.93 17.36
CA LYS A 119 6.74 3.61 17.89
C LYS A 119 5.28 3.24 17.67
N LEU A 120 5.06 1.99 17.30
CA LEU A 120 3.76 1.32 17.28
C LEU A 120 3.73 0.21 18.33
N ASP A 121 2.52 -0.18 18.73
CA ASP A 121 2.29 -1.27 19.70
C ASP A 121 1.92 -2.57 18.96
N VAL A 122 2.83 -3.01 18.10
CA VAL A 122 2.69 -4.20 17.25
C VAL A 122 4.07 -4.79 16.97
N GLU A 123 4.14 -6.11 16.77
CA GLU A 123 5.38 -6.81 16.44
C GLU A 123 6.03 -6.21 15.18
N GLY A 124 7.31 -5.86 15.28
CA GLY A 124 8.08 -5.25 14.20
C GLY A 124 7.89 -3.74 14.07
N GLY A 125 6.92 -3.13 14.78
CA GLY A 125 6.62 -1.71 14.78
C GLY A 125 7.21 -0.91 15.96
N GLU A 126 8.00 -1.54 16.82
CA GLU A 126 8.40 -0.98 18.12
C GLU A 126 9.45 0.15 18.01
N THR A 127 9.97 0.39 16.81
CA THR A 127 10.90 1.48 16.48
C THR A 127 10.47 2.16 15.19
N LEU A 128 10.88 3.42 14.98
CA LEU A 128 10.66 4.15 13.73
C LEU A 128 11.09 3.35 12.48
N HIS A 129 12.26 2.71 12.56
CA HIS A 129 12.79 1.92 11.45
C HIS A 129 11.99 0.63 11.22
N GLY A 130 11.58 -0.04 12.31
CA GLY A 130 10.74 -1.22 12.24
C GLY A 130 9.36 -0.90 11.65
N GLY A 131 8.68 0.12 12.18
CA GLY A 131 7.37 0.57 11.70
C GLY A 131 7.39 0.98 10.23
N LEU A 132 8.45 1.67 9.79
CA LEU A 132 8.67 2.01 8.38
C LEU A 132 8.69 0.75 7.48
N HIS A 133 9.43 -0.29 7.86
CA HIS A 133 9.50 -1.53 7.07
C HIS A 133 8.21 -2.35 7.14
N LEU A 134 7.60 -2.47 8.32
CA LEU A 134 6.33 -3.15 8.52
C LEU A 134 5.23 -2.58 7.62
N TYR A 135 5.11 -1.26 7.59
CA TYR A 135 4.08 -0.59 6.79
C TYR A 135 4.37 -0.64 5.29
N LEU A 136 5.64 -0.57 4.88
CA LEU A 136 5.98 -0.76 3.47
C LEU A 136 5.64 -2.19 2.99
N GLU A 137 5.88 -3.20 3.83
CA GLU A 137 5.54 -4.58 3.52
C GLU A 137 4.01 -4.78 3.40
N ARG A 138 3.24 -4.19 4.32
CA ARG A 138 1.77 -4.21 4.26
C ARG A 138 1.23 -3.51 3.02
N LEU A 139 1.84 -2.40 2.59
CA LEU A 139 1.49 -1.72 1.34
C LEU A 139 1.73 -2.63 0.12
N GLU A 140 2.85 -3.35 0.06
CA GLU A 140 3.11 -4.31 -1.01
C GLU A 140 2.17 -5.52 -0.96
N GLN A 141 1.78 -5.98 0.24
CA GLN A 141 0.75 -7.03 0.38
C GLN A 141 -0.61 -6.56 -0.14
N LEU A 142 -1.01 -5.32 0.18
CA LEU A 142 -2.21 -4.69 -0.35
C LEU A 142 -2.15 -4.57 -1.88
N PHE A 143 -1.02 -4.15 -2.43
CA PHE A 143 -0.82 -4.08 -3.88
C PHE A 143 -0.94 -5.45 -4.55
N ALA A 144 -0.32 -6.49 -3.99
CA ALA A 144 -0.43 -7.85 -4.50
C ALA A 144 -1.89 -8.36 -4.48
N ARG A 145 -2.65 -8.03 -3.42
CA ARG A 145 -4.08 -8.32 -3.38
C ARG A 145 -4.86 -7.54 -4.44
N PHE A 146 -4.56 -6.24 -4.58
CA PHE A 146 -5.19 -5.38 -5.56
C PHE A 146 -5.00 -5.89 -6.99
N THR A 147 -3.79 -6.26 -7.37
CA THR A 147 -3.51 -6.80 -8.70
C THR A 147 -4.13 -8.17 -8.91
N ALA A 148 -4.20 -9.02 -7.88
CA ALA A 148 -4.89 -10.30 -7.96
C ALA A 148 -6.40 -10.16 -8.22
N ASP A 149 -7.06 -9.21 -7.55
CA ASP A 149 -8.52 -9.02 -7.67
C ASP A 149 -8.91 -8.19 -8.90
N THR A 150 -8.05 -7.28 -9.36
CA THR A 150 -8.30 -6.46 -10.57
C THR A 150 -7.74 -7.07 -11.85
N GLY A 151 -6.87 -8.07 -11.76
CA GLY A 151 -6.10 -8.60 -12.89
C GLY A 151 -5.14 -7.59 -13.51
N ALA A 152 -4.85 -6.47 -12.82
CA ALA A 152 -3.91 -5.46 -13.29
C ALA A 152 -2.46 -5.98 -13.18
N SER A 153 -1.62 -5.57 -14.13
CA SER A 153 -0.18 -5.79 -14.10
C SER A 153 0.56 -4.53 -13.65
N ASP A 154 1.84 -4.63 -13.30
CA ASP A 154 2.68 -3.48 -12.98
C ASP A 154 2.67 -2.41 -14.10
N SER A 155 2.53 -2.83 -15.37
CA SER A 155 2.47 -1.91 -16.50
C SER A 155 1.17 -1.10 -16.60
N ASP A 156 0.12 -1.54 -15.91
CA ASP A 156 -1.16 -0.82 -15.80
C ASP A 156 -1.11 0.26 -14.72
N ILE A 157 -0.08 0.28 -13.86
CA ILE A 157 0.09 1.22 -12.76
C ILE A 157 0.92 2.40 -13.25
N LEU A 158 0.33 3.60 -13.20
CA LEU A 158 0.90 4.78 -13.85
C LEU A 158 2.07 5.39 -13.08
N GLY A 159 2.22 5.04 -11.80
CA GLY A 159 3.32 5.49 -10.96
C GLY A 159 3.18 4.98 -9.53
N PRO A 160 4.26 5.03 -8.74
CA PRO A 160 4.22 4.59 -7.35
C PRO A 160 3.31 5.50 -6.53
N THR A 161 2.63 4.91 -5.54
CA THR A 161 1.85 5.67 -4.56
C THR A 161 2.76 6.18 -3.45
N HIS A 162 2.62 7.45 -3.08
CA HIS A 162 3.34 8.03 -1.94
C HIS A 162 2.46 8.01 -0.70
N ALA A 163 2.80 7.18 0.29
CA ALA A 163 2.16 7.17 1.60
C ALA A 163 2.97 8.00 2.61
N LEU A 164 2.30 8.83 3.39
CA LEU A 164 2.88 9.74 4.38
C LEU A 164 2.18 9.50 5.72
N LEU A 165 2.91 9.03 6.74
CA LEU A 165 2.36 8.74 8.07
C LEU A 165 3.02 9.60 9.14
N TRP A 166 2.21 10.36 9.87
CA TRP A 166 2.68 11.40 10.80
C TRP A 166 2.29 11.11 12.25
N SER A 167 3.14 11.52 13.19
CA SER A 167 2.83 11.50 14.64
C SER A 167 2.35 12.84 15.19
N LYS A 168 2.25 13.87 14.34
CA LYS A 168 1.84 15.22 14.74
C LYS A 168 0.83 15.79 13.77
N GLU A 169 -0.27 16.31 14.30
CA GLU A 169 -1.33 16.99 13.54
C GLU A 169 -0.78 18.11 12.66
N ALA A 170 0.07 18.98 13.23
CA ALA A 170 0.67 20.10 12.48
C ALA A 170 1.57 19.68 11.30
N ASP A 171 2.13 18.47 11.34
CA ASP A 171 2.89 17.92 10.21
C ASP A 171 1.94 17.37 9.14
N GLN A 172 0.83 16.74 9.55
CA GLN A 172 -0.26 16.35 8.65
C GLN A 172 -0.87 17.54 7.93
N GLU A 173 -1.21 18.64 8.62
CA GLU A 173 -1.79 19.83 7.98
C GLU A 173 -0.87 20.40 6.89
N LYS A 174 0.43 20.51 7.19
CA LYS A 174 1.44 20.99 6.23
C LYS A 174 1.58 20.02 5.05
N ALA A 175 1.66 18.72 5.33
CA ALA A 175 1.81 17.69 4.33
C ALA A 175 0.56 17.58 3.44
N ALA A 176 -0.63 17.62 4.03
CA ALA A 176 -1.89 17.61 3.32
C ALA A 176 -1.96 18.77 2.33
N LEU A 177 -1.61 19.99 2.76
CA LEU A 177 -1.61 21.15 1.87
C LEU A 177 -0.56 21.03 0.76
N ALA A 178 0.66 20.62 1.11
CA ALA A 178 1.78 20.57 0.17
C ALA A 178 1.64 19.44 -0.87
N PHE A 179 1.25 18.24 -0.43
CA PHE A 179 1.29 17.04 -1.26
C PHE A 179 -0.09 16.61 -1.78
N THR A 180 -1.15 16.83 -0.99
CA THR A 180 -2.52 16.46 -1.41
C THR A 180 -3.39 17.63 -1.87
N ARG A 181 -2.90 18.88 -1.68
CA ARG A 181 -3.62 20.12 -2.00
C ARG A 181 -4.94 20.27 -1.24
N GLN A 182 -4.99 19.73 -0.03
CA GLN A 182 -6.17 19.73 0.84
C GLN A 182 -5.78 20.26 2.22
N SER A 183 -6.68 21.02 2.85
CA SER A 183 -6.53 21.38 4.26
C SER A 183 -7.20 20.31 5.09
N SER A 184 -6.40 19.44 5.72
CA SER A 184 -6.90 18.37 6.60
C SER A 184 -5.92 18.13 7.73
N SER A 185 -6.44 17.95 8.94
CA SER A 185 -5.66 17.65 10.14
C SER A 185 -5.61 16.15 10.49
N THR A 186 -6.48 15.34 9.89
CA THR A 186 -6.55 13.88 10.14
C THR A 186 -5.97 13.10 8.98
N GLU A 187 -6.58 13.20 7.81
CA GLU A 187 -6.18 12.44 6.62
C GLU A 187 -6.54 13.14 5.32
N SER A 188 -5.79 12.88 4.26
CA SER A 188 -6.07 13.40 2.93
C SER A 188 -5.46 12.51 1.86
N LYS A 189 -6.04 12.58 0.66
CA LYS A 189 -5.53 11.85 -0.51
C LYS A 189 -5.59 12.69 -1.77
N LEU A 190 -4.56 12.57 -2.61
CA LEU A 190 -4.55 13.03 -3.99
C LEU A 190 -4.60 11.81 -4.90
N MET A 191 -5.61 11.79 -5.75
CA MET A 191 -5.89 10.70 -6.68
C MET A 191 -5.20 10.95 -8.02
N GLY A 192 -5.10 9.92 -8.87
CA GLY A 192 -4.59 10.00 -10.23
C GLY A 192 -3.24 9.30 -10.45
N LYS A 193 -2.42 9.82 -11.36
CA LYS A 193 -1.21 9.13 -11.88
C LYS A 193 -0.03 9.08 -10.91
N ALA A 194 0.03 10.02 -9.98
CA ALA A 194 1.05 10.08 -8.92
C ALA A 194 0.32 10.30 -7.59
N PRO A 195 -0.36 9.26 -7.10
CA PRO A 195 -1.26 9.41 -5.98
C PRO A 195 -0.47 9.57 -4.68
N VAL A 196 -1.04 10.34 -3.76
CA VAL A 196 -0.46 10.61 -2.45
C VAL A 196 -1.53 10.39 -1.38
N VAL A 197 -1.17 9.69 -0.31
CA VAL A 197 -1.97 9.53 0.90
C VAL A 197 -1.20 10.14 2.07
N SER A 198 -1.88 10.92 2.91
CA SER A 198 -1.32 11.53 4.11
C SER A 198 -2.23 11.29 5.30
N ILE A 199 -1.72 10.66 6.36
CA ILE A 199 -2.50 10.27 7.55
C ILE A 199 -1.75 10.68 8.81
N PHE A 200 -2.44 11.37 9.71
CA PHE A 200 -2.04 11.60 11.08
C PHE A 200 -2.47 10.44 11.96
N TYR A 201 -1.51 9.84 12.67
CA TYR A 201 -1.78 8.85 13.69
C TYR A 201 -1.71 9.47 15.08
N ASP A 202 -2.84 9.45 15.76
CA ASP A 202 -2.93 9.75 17.18
C ASP A 202 -3.91 8.81 17.87
N LYS A 203 -3.63 8.48 19.12
CA LYS A 203 -4.41 7.52 19.90
C LYS A 203 -5.77 8.05 20.34
N GLU A 204 -6.03 9.35 20.26
CA GLU A 204 -7.37 9.90 20.52
C GLU A 204 -8.32 9.65 19.35
N TRP A 205 -7.78 9.52 18.13
CA TRP A 205 -8.57 9.35 16.89
C TRP A 205 -8.50 7.92 16.33
N LEU A 206 -7.31 7.33 16.35
CA LEU A 206 -6.99 5.98 15.93
C LEU A 206 -6.44 5.25 17.17
N HIS A 207 -7.35 4.72 17.99
CA HIS A 207 -7.12 4.21 19.34
C HIS A 207 -6.04 3.13 19.40
N GLU A 208 -5.94 2.35 18.33
CA GLU A 208 -5.00 1.23 18.20
C GLU A 208 -4.28 1.30 16.85
N GLU A 209 -3.08 0.71 16.79
CA GLU A 209 -2.27 0.62 15.56
C GLU A 209 -3.05 -0.04 14.41
N PHE A 210 -3.91 -0.99 14.75
CA PHE A 210 -4.83 -1.64 13.83
C PHE A 210 -5.69 -0.63 13.05
N GLU A 211 -6.17 0.45 13.71
CA GLU A 211 -7.01 1.47 13.07
C GLU A 211 -6.20 2.34 12.10
N LEU A 212 -4.91 2.57 12.38
CA LEU A 212 -3.99 3.20 11.42
C LEU A 212 -3.75 2.32 10.19
N HIS A 213 -3.52 1.02 10.40
CA HIS A 213 -3.35 0.10 9.27
C HIS A 213 -4.61 0.03 8.42
N GLN A 214 -5.77 -0.01 9.06
CA GLN A 214 -7.06 0.01 8.40
C GLN A 214 -7.29 1.29 7.58
N ALA A 215 -7.03 2.47 8.17
CA ALA A 215 -7.09 3.74 7.47
C ALA A 215 -6.18 3.77 6.24
N LEU A 216 -4.95 3.27 6.38
CA LEU A 216 -4.02 3.20 5.26
C LEU A 216 -4.51 2.29 4.15
N VAL A 217 -5.03 1.10 4.47
CA VAL A 217 -5.61 0.18 3.48
C VAL A 217 -6.73 0.86 2.71
N HIS A 218 -7.65 1.49 3.42
CA HIS A 218 -8.78 2.18 2.85
C HIS A 218 -8.32 3.28 1.87
N GLN A 219 -7.50 4.24 2.34
CA GLN A 219 -7.05 5.37 1.52
C GLN A 219 -6.16 4.95 0.34
N VAL A 220 -5.29 3.95 0.53
CA VAL A 220 -4.42 3.48 -0.56
C VAL A 220 -5.21 2.72 -1.61
N THR A 221 -6.28 2.00 -1.23
CA THR A 221 -7.14 1.29 -2.20
C THR A 221 -7.77 2.26 -3.19
N HIS A 222 -8.30 3.37 -2.70
CA HIS A 222 -8.77 4.49 -3.52
C HIS A 222 -7.69 5.00 -4.49
N CYS A 223 -6.48 5.26 -3.97
CA CYS A 223 -5.36 5.72 -4.76
C CYS A 223 -4.95 4.72 -5.85
N LEU A 224 -4.88 3.43 -5.53
CA LEU A 224 -4.58 2.36 -6.49
C LEU A 224 -5.64 2.26 -7.57
N LEU A 225 -6.93 2.25 -7.18
CA LEU A 225 -8.04 2.20 -8.12
C LEU A 225 -8.08 3.43 -9.03
N SER A 226 -7.76 4.61 -8.52
CA SER A 226 -7.62 5.80 -9.35
C SER A 226 -6.40 5.73 -10.26
N ASN A 227 -5.28 5.16 -9.80
CA ASN A 227 -4.02 5.14 -10.52
C ASN A 227 -4.00 4.14 -11.68
N VAL A 228 -4.64 2.98 -11.51
CA VAL A 228 -4.59 1.90 -12.49
C VAL A 228 -5.26 2.28 -13.83
N TRP A 229 -4.69 1.79 -14.93
CA TRP A 229 -5.08 1.94 -16.34
C TRP A 229 -4.99 3.36 -16.93
N ASP A 230 -5.70 4.34 -16.37
CA ASP A 230 -5.91 5.65 -17.01
C ASP A 230 -5.75 6.87 -16.08
N GLY A 231 -5.59 6.65 -14.77
CA GLY A 231 -5.48 7.73 -13.80
C GLY A 231 -6.82 8.42 -13.46
N ILE A 232 -7.96 7.87 -13.92
CA ILE A 232 -9.29 8.40 -13.65
C ILE A 232 -9.80 7.82 -12.32
N TRP A 233 -10.28 8.69 -11.44
CA TRP A 233 -10.96 8.28 -10.22
C TRP A 233 -12.42 7.91 -10.52
N PRO A 234 -12.87 6.66 -10.33
CA PRO A 234 -14.26 6.28 -10.61
C PRO A 234 -15.29 7.00 -9.72
N GLY A 235 -14.89 7.44 -8.53
CA GLY A 235 -15.79 8.08 -7.56
C GLY A 235 -16.44 9.38 -8.03
N ASN A 236 -15.88 10.07 -9.03
CA ASN A 236 -16.47 11.31 -9.59
C ASN A 236 -17.12 11.13 -10.97
N ILE A 237 -17.26 9.89 -11.44
CA ILE A 237 -17.88 9.55 -12.72
C ILE A 237 -18.98 8.50 -12.56
N ARG A 238 -19.75 8.59 -11.46
CA ARG A 238 -20.82 7.64 -11.12
C ARG A 238 -20.33 6.20 -10.92
N GLY A 239 -19.11 6.04 -10.44
CA GLY A 239 -18.52 4.77 -10.04
C GLY A 239 -18.29 4.68 -8.54
N GLY A 240 -19.00 5.47 -7.72
CA GLY A 240 -18.79 5.56 -6.28
C GLY A 240 -18.94 4.21 -5.57
N TRP A 241 -19.83 3.36 -6.04
CA TRP A 241 -20.04 2.03 -5.45
C TRP A 241 -18.82 1.10 -5.61
N VAL A 242 -18.04 1.23 -6.69
CA VAL A 242 -16.79 0.47 -6.87
C VAL A 242 -15.68 1.09 -6.05
N ASP A 243 -15.62 2.42 -6.00
CA ASP A 243 -14.61 3.17 -5.25
C ASP A 243 -14.66 2.86 -3.76
N GLU A 244 -15.80 3.12 -3.11
CA GLU A 244 -15.98 2.84 -1.68
C GLU A 244 -16.12 1.35 -1.41
N GLY A 245 -16.85 0.62 -2.27
CA GLY A 245 -17.05 -0.82 -2.08
C GLY A 245 -15.76 -1.62 -2.05
N LEU A 246 -14.78 -1.27 -2.89
CA LEU A 246 -13.48 -1.96 -2.90
C LEU A 246 -12.63 -1.63 -1.68
N ALA A 247 -12.58 -0.36 -1.26
CA ALA A 247 -11.82 0.07 -0.09
C ALA A 247 -12.29 -0.70 1.17
N HIS A 248 -13.60 -0.69 1.41
CA HIS A 248 -14.21 -1.39 2.54
C HIS A 248 -14.12 -2.92 2.42
N ALA A 249 -14.24 -3.49 1.21
CA ALA A 249 -14.07 -4.93 1.00
C ALA A 249 -12.67 -5.43 1.43
N TYR A 250 -11.61 -4.64 1.18
CA TYR A 250 -10.27 -4.98 1.64
C TYR A 250 -10.08 -4.82 3.14
N GLU A 251 -10.71 -3.82 3.75
CA GLU A 251 -10.73 -3.72 5.21
C GLU A 251 -11.36 -4.96 5.84
N ILE A 252 -12.51 -5.40 5.33
CA ILE A 252 -13.18 -6.62 5.82
C ILE A 252 -12.30 -7.84 5.61
N ALA A 253 -11.71 -8.00 4.41
CA ALA A 253 -10.89 -9.16 4.09
C ALA A 253 -9.62 -9.27 4.96
N LEU A 254 -9.01 -8.13 5.32
CA LEU A 254 -7.77 -8.09 6.10
C LEU A 254 -8.01 -8.07 7.60
N PHE A 255 -9.14 -7.51 8.04
CA PHE A 255 -9.37 -7.18 9.44
C PHE A 255 -10.64 -7.79 10.05
N GLY A 256 -11.52 -8.34 9.23
CA GLY A 256 -12.81 -8.90 9.62
C GLY A 256 -13.84 -7.86 10.08
N ARG A 257 -13.53 -6.56 10.02
CA ARG A 257 -14.40 -5.47 10.48
C ARG A 257 -14.02 -4.14 9.83
N VAL A 258 -15.01 -3.28 9.62
CA VAL A 258 -14.83 -1.87 9.27
C VAL A 258 -14.85 -1.02 10.54
N ARG A 259 -13.85 -0.15 10.72
CA ARG A 259 -13.85 0.90 11.75
C ARG A 259 -13.39 2.26 11.24
N HIS A 260 -12.84 2.30 10.04
CA HIS A 260 -12.41 3.53 9.41
C HIS A 260 -13.44 3.95 8.37
N TYR A 261 -13.61 5.25 8.25
CA TYR A 261 -14.46 5.92 7.28
C TYR A 261 -13.68 7.10 6.76
N CYS A 262 -13.65 7.30 5.45
CA CYS A 262 -12.85 8.36 4.85
C CYS A 262 -13.42 9.75 5.22
N TYR A 263 -12.65 10.83 5.11
CA TYR A 263 -13.16 12.20 5.36
C TYR A 263 -14.48 12.54 4.62
N VAL A 264 -14.72 11.99 3.43
CA VAL A 264 -15.99 12.17 2.70
C VAL A 264 -17.16 11.45 3.39
N GLU A 265 -16.86 10.48 4.23
CA GLU A 265 -17.76 9.61 4.99
C GLU A 265 -17.82 9.99 6.50
N SER A 266 -17.04 10.96 7.01
CA SER A 266 -16.94 11.18 8.46
C SER A 266 -18.24 11.62 9.13
N ASP A 267 -19.18 12.19 8.36
CA ASP A 267 -20.52 12.58 8.84
C ASP A 267 -21.54 11.41 8.76
N THR A 268 -21.13 10.23 8.28
CA THR A 268 -22.03 9.12 7.94
C THR A 268 -22.02 7.99 8.97
N ILE A 269 -21.68 8.27 10.24
CA ILE A 269 -21.70 7.30 11.34
C ILE A 269 -23.14 6.80 11.60
N LEU A 270 -23.57 5.80 10.85
CA LEU A 270 -24.49 4.82 11.36
C LEU A 270 -23.73 4.02 12.41
N GLU A 271 -24.38 3.68 13.52
CA GLU A 271 -23.89 2.69 14.48
C GLU A 271 -23.86 1.28 13.84
N LEU A 272 -23.24 1.12 12.67
CA LEU A 272 -22.87 -0.16 12.07
C LEU A 272 -21.91 -0.80 13.05
N ALA A 273 -22.47 -1.60 13.96
CA ALA A 273 -21.85 -2.01 15.19
C ALA A 273 -20.51 -2.73 14.94
N ARG A 274 -19.42 -1.96 14.94
CA ARG A 274 -18.04 -2.44 14.91
C ARG A 274 -17.78 -3.44 13.77
N GLY A 275 -18.31 -3.15 12.57
CA GLY A 275 -18.05 -3.92 11.35
C GLY A 275 -18.97 -5.11 11.07
N GLY A 276 -20.03 -5.33 11.85
CA GLY A 276 -21.11 -6.25 11.46
C GLY A 276 -22.03 -5.58 10.45
N TRP A 277 -21.88 -5.93 9.17
CA TRP A 277 -22.61 -5.30 8.05
C TRP A 277 -23.43 -6.31 7.24
N GLU A 278 -22.91 -7.54 7.08
CA GLU A 278 -23.59 -8.64 6.40
C GLU A 278 -24.99 -8.92 6.99
N PRO A 279 -25.20 -8.96 8.32
CA PRO A 279 -26.53 -9.22 8.88
C PRO A 279 -27.55 -8.12 8.58
N GLU A 280 -27.11 -6.87 8.57
CA GLU A 280 -27.91 -5.69 8.28
C GLU A 280 -28.35 -5.70 6.80
N VAL A 281 -27.41 -5.97 5.87
CA VAL A 281 -27.71 -6.16 4.44
C VAL A 281 -28.65 -7.34 4.22
N ARG A 282 -28.37 -8.48 4.87
CA ARG A 282 -29.20 -9.69 4.78
C ARG A 282 -30.62 -9.41 5.20
N ALA A 283 -30.80 -8.71 6.33
CA ALA A 283 -32.11 -8.41 6.87
C ALA A 283 -32.89 -7.42 5.98
N ALA A 284 -32.22 -6.44 5.38
CA ALA A 284 -32.85 -5.52 4.42
C ALA A 284 -33.29 -6.26 3.13
N VAL A 285 -32.49 -7.20 2.63
CA VAL A 285 -32.85 -8.04 1.48
C VAL A 285 -34.04 -8.97 1.78
N GLU A 286 -34.16 -9.49 3.01
CA GLU A 286 -35.30 -10.32 3.40
C GLU A 286 -36.61 -9.54 3.56
N ARG A 287 -36.52 -8.30 4.03
CA ARG A 287 -37.69 -7.40 4.19
C ARG A 287 -38.06 -6.65 2.92
N ASP A 288 -37.32 -6.86 1.84
CA ASP A 288 -37.43 -6.10 0.59
C ASP A 288 -37.28 -4.58 0.78
N GLU A 289 -36.40 -4.20 1.71
CA GLU A 289 -36.07 -2.81 2.05
C GLU A 289 -34.74 -2.36 1.43
N ALA A 290 -33.98 -3.28 0.83
CA ALA A 290 -32.71 -2.94 0.17
C ALA A 290 -32.94 -1.97 -1.00
N PRO A 291 -32.13 -0.90 -1.14
CA PRO A 291 -32.24 0.04 -2.24
C PRO A 291 -31.93 -0.67 -3.56
N GLY A 292 -32.65 -0.28 -4.62
CA GLY A 292 -32.40 -0.83 -5.95
C GLY A 292 -30.97 -0.53 -6.43
N PHE A 293 -30.35 -1.49 -7.11
CA PHE A 293 -28.93 -1.42 -7.48
C PHE A 293 -28.58 -0.16 -8.26
N LEU A 294 -29.40 0.22 -9.25
CA LEU A 294 -29.17 1.44 -10.05
C LEU A 294 -29.26 2.73 -9.23
N GLY A 295 -30.00 2.73 -8.12
CA GLY A 295 -30.08 3.86 -7.21
C GLY A 295 -28.78 4.12 -6.46
N VAL A 296 -27.96 3.09 -6.26
CA VAL A 296 -26.62 3.18 -5.65
C VAL A 296 -25.55 3.34 -6.72
N ALA A 297 -25.56 2.48 -7.74
CA ALA A 297 -24.51 2.40 -8.75
C ALA A 297 -24.42 3.64 -9.67
N GLY A 298 -25.45 4.48 -9.70
CA GLY A 298 -25.46 5.73 -10.46
C GLY A 298 -24.87 6.94 -9.73
N LYS A 299 -24.43 6.78 -8.47
CA LYS A 299 -23.96 7.87 -7.61
C LYS A 299 -22.44 8.04 -7.66
N ASN A 300 -22.01 9.29 -7.52
CA ASN A 300 -20.63 9.61 -7.15
C ASN A 300 -20.37 9.23 -5.69
N THR A 301 -19.10 9.07 -5.31
CA THR A 301 -18.70 8.75 -3.93
C THR A 301 -19.29 9.74 -2.92
N THR A 302 -19.23 11.05 -3.21
CA THR A 302 -19.75 12.12 -2.36
C THR A 302 -21.29 12.16 -2.27
N GLU A 303 -21.99 11.39 -3.10
CA GLU A 303 -23.46 11.31 -3.13
C GLU A 303 -23.99 10.06 -2.41
N LEU A 304 -23.11 9.16 -1.99
CA LEU A 304 -23.49 7.96 -1.24
C LEU A 304 -23.87 8.34 0.18
N THR A 305 -25.10 8.01 0.57
CA THR A 305 -25.51 7.99 1.98
C THR A 305 -24.81 6.84 2.69
N PRO A 306 -24.75 6.83 4.04
CA PRO A 306 -24.21 5.67 4.75
C PRO A 306 -24.91 4.35 4.43
N GLU A 307 -26.22 4.39 4.17
CA GLU A 307 -26.94 3.21 3.69
C GLU A 307 -26.45 2.79 2.30
N ASP A 308 -26.29 3.74 1.36
CA ASP A 308 -25.74 3.42 0.03
C ASP A 308 -24.34 2.80 0.10
N GLN A 309 -23.47 3.29 0.99
CA GLN A 309 -22.13 2.74 1.22
C GLN A 309 -22.22 1.27 1.63
N LEU A 310 -23.05 0.94 2.62
CA LEU A 310 -23.28 -0.44 3.06
C LEU A 310 -23.64 -1.38 1.89
N PHE A 311 -24.53 -0.93 1.01
CA PHE A 311 -24.92 -1.74 -0.16
C PHE A 311 -23.85 -1.75 -1.25
N ALA A 312 -23.12 -0.65 -1.47
CA ALA A 312 -21.96 -0.61 -2.36
C ALA A 312 -20.92 -1.66 -1.97
N TRP A 313 -20.62 -1.81 -0.67
CA TRP A 313 -19.73 -2.84 -0.15
C TRP A 313 -20.23 -4.23 -0.52
N SER A 314 -21.52 -4.49 -0.30
CA SER A 314 -22.14 -5.79 -0.61
C SER A 314 -22.14 -6.13 -2.10
N TYR A 315 -22.27 -5.13 -2.97
CA TYR A 315 -22.21 -5.34 -4.43
C TYR A 315 -20.80 -5.71 -4.87
N VAL A 316 -19.78 -5.03 -4.32
CA VAL A 316 -18.38 -5.36 -4.62
C VAL A 316 -18.01 -6.72 -4.03
N ASP A 317 -18.42 -7.04 -2.80
CA ASP A 317 -18.21 -8.34 -2.18
C ASP A 317 -18.81 -9.49 -3.03
N PHE A 318 -20.03 -9.31 -3.53
CA PHE A 318 -20.64 -10.26 -4.47
C PHE A 318 -19.78 -10.45 -5.72
N VAL A 319 -19.32 -9.37 -6.35
CA VAL A 319 -18.48 -9.49 -7.56
C VAL A 319 -17.15 -10.17 -7.22
N LEU A 320 -16.49 -9.80 -6.12
CA LEU A 320 -15.21 -10.39 -5.72
C LEU A 320 -15.32 -11.87 -5.34
N ARG A 321 -16.38 -12.29 -4.65
CA ARG A 321 -16.54 -13.68 -4.16
C ARG A 321 -17.23 -14.61 -5.14
N ALA A 322 -18.24 -14.13 -5.87
CA ALA A 322 -19.02 -14.96 -6.79
C ALA A 322 -18.57 -14.83 -8.25
N GLN A 323 -17.91 -13.72 -8.61
CA GLN A 323 -17.54 -13.38 -10.00
C GLN A 323 -16.11 -12.84 -10.09
N HIS A 324 -15.18 -13.37 -9.27
CA HIS A 324 -13.83 -12.83 -9.03
C HIS A 324 -13.12 -12.33 -10.31
N ALA A 325 -13.09 -13.18 -11.35
CA ALA A 325 -12.42 -12.88 -12.63
C ALA A 325 -13.00 -11.68 -13.40
N HIS A 326 -14.19 -11.20 -13.02
CA HIS A 326 -14.91 -10.13 -13.70
C HIS A 326 -14.81 -8.78 -13.00
N PHE A 327 -14.28 -8.70 -11.77
CA PHE A 327 -14.15 -7.42 -11.06
C PHE A 327 -13.29 -6.41 -11.82
N GLY A 328 -12.07 -6.81 -12.20
CA GLY A 328 -11.15 -6.00 -13.01
C GLY A 328 -11.78 -5.45 -14.29
N PRO A 329 -12.31 -6.31 -15.18
CA PRO A 329 -13.03 -5.90 -16.38
C PRO A 329 -14.18 -4.91 -16.09
N LEU A 330 -14.98 -5.15 -15.04
CA LEU A 330 -16.09 -4.27 -14.65
C LEU A 330 -15.59 -2.89 -14.21
N ALA A 331 -14.60 -2.84 -13.30
CA ALA A 331 -14.00 -1.60 -12.84
C ALA A 331 -13.39 -0.80 -14.00
N ARG A 332 -12.71 -1.48 -14.93
CA ARG A 332 -12.13 -0.86 -16.13
C ARG A 332 -13.20 -0.30 -17.07
N ALA A 333 -14.32 -1.01 -17.26
CA ALA A 333 -15.45 -0.53 -18.06
C ALA A 333 -16.09 0.74 -17.45
N ILE A 334 -16.25 0.77 -16.14
CA ILE A 334 -16.77 1.95 -15.40
C ILE A 334 -15.80 3.13 -15.54
N LYS A 335 -14.49 2.90 -15.39
CA LYS A 335 -13.46 3.94 -15.59
C LYS A 335 -13.44 4.48 -17.02
N ALA A 336 -13.72 3.64 -18.00
CA ALA A 336 -13.94 4.04 -19.39
C ALA A 336 -15.27 4.78 -19.64
N ARG A 337 -16.00 5.17 -18.58
CA ARG A 337 -17.28 5.91 -18.60
C ARG A 337 -18.40 5.20 -19.35
N LYS A 338 -18.35 3.87 -19.44
CA LYS A 338 -19.49 3.08 -19.94
C LYS A 338 -20.66 3.22 -18.96
N SER A 339 -21.89 3.19 -19.47
CA SER A 339 -23.04 3.13 -18.59
C SER A 339 -23.03 1.83 -17.79
N ILE A 340 -23.61 1.82 -16.58
CA ILE A 340 -23.70 0.60 -15.75
C ILE A 340 -24.34 -0.56 -16.53
N LYS A 341 -25.35 -0.27 -17.37
CA LYS A 341 -25.97 -1.28 -18.24
C LYS A 341 -24.98 -1.91 -19.21
N GLU A 342 -24.19 -1.09 -19.91
CA GLU A 342 -23.19 -1.58 -20.86
C GLU A 342 -22.06 -2.33 -20.14
N ALA A 343 -21.57 -1.79 -19.03
CA ALA A 343 -20.50 -2.40 -18.25
C ALA A 343 -20.90 -3.80 -17.75
N LEU A 344 -22.10 -3.95 -17.16
CA LEU A 344 -22.61 -5.26 -16.71
C LEU A 344 -22.85 -6.24 -17.87
N ALA A 345 -23.44 -5.76 -18.98
CA ALA A 345 -23.73 -6.63 -20.12
C ALA A 345 -22.46 -7.18 -20.77
N GLU A 346 -21.42 -6.37 -20.90
CA GLU A 346 -20.16 -6.80 -21.50
C GLU A 346 -19.32 -7.68 -20.57
N THR A 347 -19.29 -7.36 -19.28
CA THR A 347 -18.31 -7.97 -18.35
C THR A 347 -18.90 -9.16 -17.59
N LEU A 348 -20.16 -9.07 -17.18
CA LEU A 348 -20.85 -10.10 -16.40
C LEU A 348 -21.95 -10.81 -17.18
N GLN A 349 -22.30 -10.33 -18.38
CA GLN A 349 -23.43 -10.83 -19.18
C GLN A 349 -24.78 -10.71 -18.44
N LEU A 350 -24.91 -9.68 -17.60
CA LEU A 350 -26.10 -9.39 -16.82
C LEU A 350 -26.70 -8.04 -17.20
N SER A 351 -28.03 -7.96 -17.22
CA SER A 351 -28.71 -6.67 -17.09
C SER A 351 -28.64 -6.16 -15.65
N PRO A 352 -28.88 -4.87 -15.38
CA PRO A 352 -28.93 -4.36 -14.00
C PRO A 352 -29.93 -5.09 -13.10
N PHE A 353 -31.08 -5.52 -13.65
CA PHE A 353 -32.07 -6.29 -12.90
C PHE A 353 -31.54 -7.69 -12.54
N GLN A 354 -30.94 -8.40 -13.51
CA GLN A 354 -30.35 -9.72 -13.26
C GLN A 354 -29.16 -9.66 -12.29
N PHE A 355 -28.37 -8.57 -12.32
CA PHE A 355 -27.32 -8.33 -11.34
C PHE A 355 -27.90 -8.22 -9.93
N GLU A 356 -28.96 -7.41 -9.77
CA GLU A 356 -29.62 -7.25 -8.47
C GLU A 356 -30.23 -8.57 -7.97
N GLU A 357 -30.90 -9.35 -8.84
CA GLU A 357 -31.43 -10.66 -8.46
C GLU A 357 -30.33 -11.64 -8.03
N ALA A 358 -29.24 -11.71 -8.78
CA ALA A 358 -28.09 -12.57 -8.47
C ALA A 358 -27.41 -12.15 -7.15
N TRP A 359 -27.22 -10.84 -6.94
CA TRP A 359 -26.70 -10.30 -5.70
C TRP A 359 -27.63 -10.61 -4.52
N ARG A 360 -28.94 -10.41 -4.65
CA ARG A 360 -29.91 -10.75 -3.59
C ARG A 360 -29.81 -12.23 -3.25
N ALA A 361 -29.75 -13.12 -4.25
CA ALA A 361 -29.58 -14.56 -4.05
C ALA A 361 -28.26 -14.92 -3.35
N PHE A 362 -27.17 -14.22 -3.68
CA PHE A 362 -25.89 -14.36 -2.99
C PHE A 362 -25.98 -13.94 -1.52
N VAL A 363 -26.58 -12.79 -1.22
CA VAL A 363 -26.79 -12.30 0.16
C VAL A 363 -27.62 -13.31 0.96
N LYS A 364 -28.82 -13.65 0.45
CA LYS A 364 -29.43 -15.00 0.49
C LYS A 364 -28.65 -16.12 1.21
N GLU A 365 -27.67 -16.60 0.47
CA GLU A 365 -26.96 -17.83 0.72
C GLU A 365 -25.79 -17.64 1.67
N HIS A 366 -25.09 -16.51 1.57
CA HIS A 366 -23.77 -16.35 2.18
C HIS A 366 -23.74 -15.45 3.42
N TYR A 367 -24.69 -14.54 3.60
CA TYR A 367 -24.67 -13.62 4.74
C TYR A 367 -25.46 -14.18 5.92
N ALA A 368 -24.86 -14.13 7.11
CA ALA A 368 -25.48 -14.58 8.34
C ALA A 368 -26.59 -13.62 8.79
N LEU A 369 -27.71 -14.17 9.30
CA LEU A 369 -28.69 -13.37 10.03
C LEU A 369 -28.16 -13.01 11.41
N LYS A 370 -28.52 -11.82 11.90
CA LYS A 370 -28.12 -11.36 13.23
C LYS A 370 -28.63 -12.33 14.28
N GLU A 371 -27.73 -12.97 15.01
CA GLU A 371 -28.13 -13.83 16.12
C GLU A 371 -28.92 -13.00 17.14
N LYS A 372 -30.15 -13.42 17.43
CA LYS A 372 -30.91 -12.83 18.54
C LYS A 372 -30.14 -13.15 19.82
N LYS A 373 -29.42 -12.17 20.38
CA LYS A 373 -28.86 -12.28 21.73
C LYS A 373 -30.00 -12.71 22.66
N LYS A 374 -29.94 -13.93 23.19
CA LYS A 374 -30.86 -14.37 24.25
C LYS A 374 -30.69 -13.39 25.40
N ARG A 375 -31.76 -12.65 25.72
CA ARG A 375 -31.83 -11.86 26.95
C ARG A 375 -31.69 -12.85 28.11
N GLY A 376 -30.53 -12.84 28.75
CA GLY A 376 -30.27 -13.51 30.03
C GLY A 376 -30.74 -12.64 31.18
#